data_AF-A0A2N7YDM4-F1
#
_entry.id   AF-A0A2N7YDM4-F1
#
_cell.length_a   1.000
_cell.length_b   1.000
_cell.length_c   1.000
_cell.angle_alpha   90.00
_cell.angle_beta   90.00
_cell.angle_gamma   90.00
#
_symmetry.space_group_name_H-M   'P 1'
#
loop_
_entity.id
_entity.type
_entity.pdbx_description
1 polymer ?
#
loop_
_entity_poly.entity_id
_entity_poly.type
_entity_poly.pdbx_seq_one_letter_code
_entity_poly.pdbx_strand_id
1 'polypeptide(L)'
;AQSSAPYTFAFKDADLADVTEAILGRALNLTYSIDPDLTAKVTFRIDRRLTPAQLLQAFESTLALQDIAVVKNGQTLLLEKRAKAKAST
;
A
#
# COMPACT_ATOMS: atom_id res chain seq x y z
N ALA A 1 20.41 14.92 -9.02
CA ALA A 1 19.65 13.91 -9.79
C ALA A 1 19.43 12.70 -8.89
N GLN A 2 18.23 12.52 -8.34
CA GLN A 2 17.95 11.34 -7.51
C GLN A 2 17.67 10.16 -8.44
N SER A 3 18.59 9.21 -8.45
CA SER A 3 18.56 7.97 -9.19
C SER A 3 17.22 7.27 -8.98
N SER A 4 16.36 7.33 -9.99
CA SER A 4 15.10 6.59 -9.99
C SER A 4 15.43 5.10 -10.10
N ALA A 5 15.66 4.47 -8.95
CA ALA A 5 15.86 3.03 -8.89
C ALA A 5 14.58 2.37 -9.43
N PRO A 6 14.68 1.44 -10.39
CA PRO A 6 13.53 0.71 -10.86
C PRO A 6 13.02 -0.21 -9.76
N TYR A 7 12.00 0.23 -9.02
CA TYR A 7 11.33 -0.63 -8.06
C TYR A 7 10.51 -1.68 -8.80
N THR A 8 11.05 -2.89 -8.92
CA THR A 8 10.33 -4.07 -9.43
C THR A 8 9.89 -4.91 -8.25
N PHE A 9 8.59 -5.13 -8.11
CA PHE A 9 8.01 -5.90 -7.02
C PHE A 9 7.14 -7.02 -7.59
N ALA A 10 7.22 -8.22 -7.02
CA ALA A 10 6.39 -9.35 -7.42
C ALA A 10 5.93 -10.11 -6.18
N PHE A 11 4.80 -9.67 -5.64
CA PHE A 11 4.10 -10.33 -4.54
C PHE A 11 2.98 -11.19 -5.11
N LYS A 12 2.92 -12.45 -4.67
CA LYS A 12 1.90 -13.41 -5.08
C LYS A 12 1.34 -14.08 -3.84
N ASP A 13 0.03 -13.96 -3.62
CA ASP A 13 -0.64 -14.47 -2.42
C ASP A 13 0.05 -14.02 -1.11
N ALA A 14 0.62 -12.81 -1.12
CA ALA A 14 1.38 -12.29 -0.01
C ALA A 14 0.44 -11.61 0.98
N ASP A 15 0.77 -11.69 2.25
CA ASP A 15 0.07 -10.97 3.29
C ASP A 15 0.17 -9.46 3.04
N LEU A 16 -0.98 -8.78 3.14
CA LEU A 16 -1.07 -7.35 2.96
C LEU A 16 -0.08 -6.59 3.86
N ALA A 17 0.15 -7.08 5.08
CA ALA A 17 1.10 -6.50 6.00
C ALA A 17 2.52 -6.45 5.44
N ASP A 18 3.01 -7.57 4.90
CA ASP A 18 4.33 -7.68 4.28
C ASP A 18 4.44 -6.78 3.04
N VAL A 19 3.41 -6.77 2.19
CA VAL A 19 3.40 -5.93 0.98
C VAL A 19 3.42 -4.44 1.35
N THR A 20 2.66 -4.06 2.36
CA THR A 20 2.58 -2.68 2.86
C THR A 20 3.91 -2.26 3.48
N GLU A 21 4.55 -3.10 4.28
CA GLU A 21 5.87 -2.81 4.85
C GLU A 21 6.92 -2.61 3.76
N ALA A 22 6.97 -3.51 2.77
CA ALA A 22 7.94 -3.44 1.71
C ALA A 22 7.77 -2.16 0.86
N ILE A 23 6.53 -1.71 0.62
CA ILE A 23 6.25 -0.54 -0.20
C ILE A 23 6.28 0.74 0.64
N LEU A 24 5.39 0.89 1.61
CA LEU A 24 5.27 2.14 2.39
C LEU A 24 6.46 2.32 3.32
N GLY A 25 6.89 1.27 4.01
CA GLY A 25 8.01 1.32 4.96
C GLY A 25 9.36 1.35 4.26
N ARG A 26 9.71 0.31 3.52
CA ARG A 26 11.07 0.15 2.96
C ARG A 26 11.30 0.97 1.70
N ALA A 27 10.32 1.06 0.80
CA ALA A 27 10.51 1.77 -0.48
C ALA A 27 10.21 3.27 -0.39
N LEU A 28 9.14 3.66 0.32
CA LEU A 28 8.71 5.05 0.43
C LEU A 28 9.11 5.72 1.76
N ASN A 29 9.54 4.95 2.76
CA ASN A 29 9.91 5.44 4.09
C ASN A 29 8.82 6.30 4.74
N LEU A 30 7.57 5.90 4.55
CA LEU A 30 6.37 6.52 5.08
C LEU A 30 5.93 5.84 6.38
N THR A 31 5.35 6.62 7.28
CA THR A 31 4.72 6.09 8.49
C THR A 31 3.33 5.57 8.14
N TYR A 32 3.10 4.28 8.40
CA TYR A 32 1.83 3.62 8.14
C TYR A 32 1.40 2.77 9.34
N SER A 33 0.11 2.47 9.40
CA SER A 33 -0.54 1.60 10.36
C SER A 33 -1.55 0.74 9.63
N ILE A 34 -1.70 -0.51 10.04
CA ILE A 34 -2.60 -1.47 9.42
C ILE A 34 -3.61 -1.87 10.49
N ASP A 35 -4.90 -1.79 10.16
CA ASP A 35 -5.95 -2.26 11.06
C ASP A 35 -5.76 -3.78 11.32
N PRO A 36 -5.72 -4.24 12.58
CA PRO A 36 -5.42 -5.64 12.89
C PRO A 36 -6.50 -6.61 12.40
N ASP A 37 -7.73 -6.15 12.15
CA ASP A 37 -8.80 -6.95 11.54
C ASP A 37 -8.66 -7.06 10.00
N LEU A 38 -7.60 -6.46 9.42
CA LEU A 38 -7.29 -6.43 8.00
C LEU A 38 -6.34 -7.56 7.59
N THR A 39 -6.82 -8.80 7.69
CA THR A 39 -6.10 -9.99 7.20
C THR A 39 -6.55 -10.27 5.76
N ALA A 40 -5.77 -9.79 4.80
CA ALA A 40 -6.02 -10.00 3.37
C ALA A 40 -4.75 -10.41 2.65
N LYS A 41 -4.91 -11.27 1.65
CA LYS A 41 -3.82 -11.65 0.75
C LYS A 41 -3.94 -10.88 -0.54
N VAL A 42 -2.84 -10.26 -0.96
CA VAL A 42 -2.80 -9.44 -2.18
C VAL A 42 -1.75 -9.96 -3.14
N THR A 43 -2.08 -9.90 -4.42
CA THR A 43 -1.13 -10.13 -5.49
C THR A 43 -0.80 -8.78 -6.09
N PHE A 44 0.45 -8.33 -5.93
CA PHE A 44 0.92 -7.04 -6.39
C PHE A 44 2.17 -7.22 -7.24
N ARG A 45 2.06 -6.93 -8.53
CA ARG A 45 3.16 -7.06 -9.49
C ARG A 45 3.43 -5.73 -10.17
N ILE A 46 4.66 -5.26 -10.06
CA ILE A 46 5.20 -4.13 -10.78
C ILE A 46 6.34 -4.64 -11.63
N ASP A 47 6.09 -4.70 -12.94
CA ASP A 47 7.07 -5.12 -13.95
C ASP A 47 7.82 -3.92 -14.57
N ARG A 48 7.35 -2.70 -14.29
CA ARG A 48 7.83 -1.45 -14.89
C ARG A 48 8.43 -0.53 -13.84
N ARG A 49 9.37 0.33 -14.26
CA ARG A 49 9.99 1.34 -13.39
C ARG A 49 8.94 2.38 -13.00
N LEU A 50 8.38 2.27 -11.78
CA LEU A 50 7.46 3.27 -11.24
C LEU A 50 8.24 4.28 -10.40
N THR A 51 7.82 5.54 -10.48
CA THR A 51 8.25 6.57 -9.52
C THR A 51 7.57 6.33 -8.17
N PRO A 52 8.10 6.86 -7.05
CA PRO A 52 7.48 6.72 -5.72
C PRO A 52 5.99 7.08 -5.69
N ALA A 53 5.60 8.16 -6.36
CA ALA A 53 4.21 8.57 -6.48
C ALA A 53 3.35 7.57 -7.27
N GLN A 54 3.87 7.01 -8.36
CA GLN A 54 3.17 5.99 -9.14
C GLN A 54 3.07 4.66 -8.39
N LEU A 55 4.10 4.30 -7.63
CA LEU A 55 4.10 3.12 -6.78
C LEU A 55 2.99 3.21 -5.74
N LEU A 56 2.89 4.35 -5.04
CA LEU A 56 1.81 4.61 -4.09
C LEU A 56 0.44 4.52 -4.76
N GLN A 57 0.25 5.22 -5.89
CA GLN A 57 -1.03 5.24 -6.58
C GLN A 57 -1.44 3.84 -7.10
N ALA A 58 -0.49 3.04 -7.60
CA ALA A 58 -0.74 1.67 -8.02
C ALA A 58 -1.08 0.76 -6.82
N PHE A 59 -0.39 0.96 -5.70
CA PHE A 59 -0.66 0.23 -4.46
C PHE A 59 -2.06 0.54 -3.94
N GLU A 60 -2.42 1.81 -3.78
CA GLU A 60 -3.76 2.26 -3.38
C GLU A 60 -4.85 1.71 -4.32
N SER A 61 -4.60 1.72 -5.63
CA SER A 61 -5.53 1.16 -6.62
C SER A 61 -5.73 -0.34 -6.44
N THR A 62 -4.68 -1.08 -6.09
CA THR A 62 -4.75 -2.53 -5.83
C THR A 62 -5.54 -2.82 -4.55
N LEU A 63 -5.32 -2.03 -3.51
CA LEU A 63 -6.07 -2.12 -2.25
C LEU A 63 -7.56 -1.83 -2.46
N ALA A 64 -7.88 -0.83 -3.26
CA ALA A 64 -9.26 -0.46 -3.56
C ALA A 64 -10.04 -1.59 -4.26
N LEU A 65 -9.37 -2.48 -5.01
CA LEU A 65 -9.98 -3.67 -5.62
C LEU A 65 -10.32 -4.77 -4.60
N GLN A 66 -9.78 -4.69 -3.38
CA GLN A 66 -10.00 -5.63 -2.30
C GLN A 66 -10.86 -5.02 -1.19
N ASP A 67 -11.58 -3.93 -1.49
CA ASP A 67 -12.34 -3.16 -0.51
C ASP A 67 -11.49 -2.67 0.67
N ILE A 68 -10.22 -2.35 0.40
CA ILE A 68 -9.30 -1.74 1.36
C ILE A 68 -9.08 -0.30 0.95
N ALA A 69 -9.17 0.61 1.90
CA ALA A 69 -8.90 2.03 1.72
C ALA A 69 -7.67 2.42 2.54
N VAL A 70 -6.88 3.34 1.99
CA VAL A 70 -5.82 4.04 2.72
C VAL A 70 -6.41 5.36 3.20
N VAL A 71 -6.55 5.50 4.51
CA VAL A 71 -7.05 6.70 5.17
C VAL A 71 -5.87 7.46 5.76
N LYS A 72 -5.79 8.75 5.47
CA LYS A 72 -4.74 9.59 6.06
C LYS A 72 -5.15 10.00 7.48
N ASN A 73 -4.49 9.45 8.48
CA ASN A 73 -4.70 9.80 9.88
C ASN A 73 -3.57 10.72 10.37
N GLY A 74 -3.73 12.02 10.10
CA GLY A 74 -2.71 13.03 10.40
C GLY A 74 -1.45 12.84 9.58
N GLN A 75 -0.37 12.37 10.23
CA GLN A 75 0.93 12.07 9.61
C GLN A 75 1.12 10.59 9.24
N THR A 76 0.19 9.72 9.65
CA THR A 76 0.25 8.28 9.44
C THR A 76 -0.78 7.84 8.42
N LEU A 77 -0.41 6.92 7.52
CA LEU A 77 -1.36 6.25 6.62
C LEU A 77 -1.98 5.05 7.34
N LEU A 78 -3.30 5.06 7.57
CA LEU A 78 -4.04 3.95 8.13
C LEU A 78 -4.65 3.11 6.99
N LEU A 79 -4.35 1.82 6.96
CA LEU A 79 -5.00 0.88 6.04
C LEU A 79 -6.17 0.22 6.77
N GLU A 80 -7.37 0.34 6.21
CA GLU A 80 -8.59 -0.24 6.78
C GLU A 80 -9.56 -0.69 5.69
N LYS A 81 -10.56 -1.51 6.06
CA LYS A 81 -11.64 -1.87 5.11
C LYS A 81 -12.39 -0.62 4.69
N ARG A 82 -12.66 -0.47 3.40
CA ARG A 82 -13.38 0.67 2.81
C ARG A 82 -14.75 0.90 3.45
N ALA A 83 -15.42 -0.18 3.86
CA ALA A 83 -16.67 -0.10 4.62
C ALA A 83 -16.50 0.63 5.96
N LYS A 84 -15.37 0.41 6.64
CA LYS A 84 -14.99 1.07 7.89
C LYS A 84 -14.55 2.52 7.63
N ALA A 85 -13.73 2.75 6.60
CA ALA A 85 -13.26 4.08 6.22
C ALA A 85 -14.41 5.06 5.93
N LYS A 86 -15.47 4.58 5.26
CA LYS A 86 -16.67 5.37 4.98
C LYS A 86 -17.49 5.73 6.22
N ALA A 87 -17.42 4.94 7.29
CA ALA A 87 -18.08 5.25 8.56
C ALA A 87 -17.27 6.23 9.42
N SER A 88 -15.98 6.40 9.12
CA SER A 88 -15.02 7.23 9.83
C SER A 88 -14.88 8.65 9.27
N THR A 89 -15.65 9.01 8.23
CA THR A 89 -15.59 10.33 7.56
C THR A 89 -16.79 11.20 7.91
#